data_AF-A0A7K1BFF7-F1
#
_entry.id   AF-A0A7K1BFF7-F1
#
_cell.length_a   1.000
_cell.length_b   1.000
_cell.length_c   1.000
_cell.angle_alpha   90.00
_cell.angle_beta   90.00
_cell.angle_gamma   90.00
#
_symmetry.space_group_name_H-M   'P 1'
#
loop_
_entity.id
_entity.type
_entity.pdbx_description
1 polymer ?
#
loop_
_entity_poly.entity_id
_entity_poly.type
_entity_poly.pdbx_seq_one_letter_code
_entity_poly.pdbx_strand_id
1 'polypeptide(L)'
;GDVTVIPTENAQSLTLFQKGEIDGAWVPEPWASRLVLEANGKVFLDEKDIWPKNQFLTTQLIAQTSFLEKYPKTIETLLKAHMDSIAFIKKSPDIAKEAVQAQIQAATGKRLADNVITRAWSNLSFTYDPLPSTLVKSAEDAVDVGLLTNLGSRGLVGIYDLRILNKILVSKKLKKISAQGLGKE
;
A
#
# COMPACT_ATOMS: atom_id res chain seq x y z
N GLY A 1 -10.19 20.03 19.98
CA GLY A 1 -11.16 19.25 20.77
C GLY A 1 -10.66 17.82 20.79
N ASP A 2 -10.98 17.09 21.84
CA ASP A 2 -10.56 15.70 21.98
C ASP A 2 -11.39 14.81 21.05
N VAL A 3 -10.79 13.74 20.54
CA VAL A 3 -11.45 12.73 19.68
C VAL A 3 -11.24 11.35 20.28
N THR A 4 -12.25 10.48 20.16
CA THR A 4 -12.15 9.08 20.56
C THR A 4 -11.84 8.23 19.33
N VAL A 5 -10.72 7.50 19.35
CA VAL A 5 -10.33 6.59 18.27
C VAL A 5 -10.71 5.16 18.65
N ILE A 6 -11.50 4.50 17.79
CA ILE A 6 -11.92 3.12 17.97
C ILE A 6 -11.42 2.25 16.81
N PRO A 7 -10.70 1.14 17.08
CA PRO A 7 -10.39 0.16 16.03
C PRO A 7 -11.69 -0.43 15.49
N THR A 8 -11.92 -0.34 14.18
CA THR A 8 -13.16 -0.81 13.55
C THR A 8 -12.88 -1.30 12.15
N GLU A 9 -13.44 -2.47 11.81
CA GLU A 9 -13.31 -3.05 10.48
C GLU A 9 -13.91 -2.13 9.42
N ASN A 10 -13.26 -2.01 8.26
CA ASN A 10 -13.64 -1.03 7.24
C ASN A 10 -15.13 -1.10 6.82
N ALA A 11 -15.69 -2.32 6.69
CA ALA A 11 -17.09 -2.53 6.36
C ALA A 11 -18.05 -2.04 7.45
N GLN A 12 -17.65 -2.22 8.71
CA GLN A 12 -18.38 -1.74 9.86
C GLN A 12 -18.29 -0.21 9.96
N SER A 13 -17.11 0.38 9.72
CA SER A 13 -16.94 1.84 9.70
C SER A 13 -17.89 2.53 8.71
N LEU A 14 -18.07 1.97 7.51
CA LEU A 14 -19.07 2.48 6.55
C LEU A 14 -20.49 2.46 7.12
N THR A 15 -20.86 1.34 7.75
CA THR A 15 -22.20 1.18 8.34
C THR A 15 -22.43 2.14 9.51
N LEU A 16 -21.45 2.29 10.41
CA LEU A 16 -21.52 3.21 11.54
C LEU A 16 -21.62 4.66 11.07
N PHE A 17 -20.83 5.04 10.06
CA PHE A 17 -20.86 6.38 9.49
C PHE A 17 -22.23 6.68 8.85
N GLN A 18 -22.81 5.73 8.10
CA GLN A 18 -24.17 5.87 7.54
C GLN A 18 -25.25 6.07 8.61
N LYS A 19 -25.05 5.50 9.81
CA LYS A 19 -25.96 5.66 10.95
C LYS A 19 -25.69 6.92 11.78
N GLY A 20 -24.62 7.65 11.49
CA GLY A 20 -24.17 8.79 12.32
C GLY A 20 -23.61 8.37 13.68
N GLU A 21 -23.17 7.12 13.83
CA GLU A 21 -22.56 6.61 15.07
C GLU A 21 -21.07 6.97 15.17
N ILE A 22 -20.44 7.39 14.07
CA ILE A 22 -19.08 7.94 14.03
C ILE A 22 -19.05 9.19 13.14
N ASP A 23 -18.22 10.17 13.49
CA ASP A 23 -18.08 11.44 12.76
C ASP A 23 -17.13 11.35 11.55
N GLY A 24 -16.30 10.30 11.49
CA GLY A 24 -15.30 10.11 10.45
C GLY A 24 -14.60 8.77 10.56
N ALA A 25 -13.89 8.38 9.50
CA ALA A 25 -13.09 7.15 9.47
C ALA A 25 -11.83 7.36 8.62
N TRP A 26 -10.70 6.84 9.11
CA TRP A 26 -9.45 6.72 8.35
C TRP A 26 -9.39 5.31 7.77
N VAL A 27 -9.59 5.20 6.45
CA VAL A 27 -9.75 3.91 5.76
C VAL A 27 -9.05 3.91 4.40
N PRO A 28 -8.53 2.76 3.94
CA PRO A 28 -7.92 2.67 2.61
C PRO A 28 -8.98 2.64 1.50
N GLU A 29 -8.55 2.77 0.25
CA GLU A 29 -9.40 2.43 -0.90
C GLU A 29 -9.72 0.92 -0.92
N PRO A 30 -10.93 0.51 -1.36
CA PRO A 30 -12.01 1.33 -1.93
C PRO A 30 -12.95 1.96 -0.88
N TRP A 31 -12.71 1.75 0.42
CA TRP A 31 -13.63 2.18 1.48
C TRP A 31 -13.76 3.69 1.60
N ALA A 32 -12.67 4.43 1.39
CA ALA A 32 -12.72 5.89 1.28
C ALA A 32 -13.66 6.34 0.15
N SER A 33 -13.58 5.70 -1.02
CA SER A 33 -14.53 5.95 -2.12
C SER A 33 -15.96 5.60 -1.77
N ARG A 34 -16.18 4.49 -1.06
CA ARG A 34 -17.53 4.08 -0.62
C ARG A 34 -18.12 5.05 0.40
N LEU A 35 -17.35 5.55 1.36
CA LEU A 35 -17.84 6.57 2.30
C LEU A 35 -18.34 7.82 1.57
N VAL A 36 -17.58 8.29 0.58
CA VAL A 36 -17.97 9.46 -0.22
C VAL A 36 -19.23 9.19 -1.05
N LEU A 37 -19.27 8.06 -1.76
CA LEU A 37 -20.31 7.76 -2.76
C LEU A 37 -21.59 7.15 -2.17
N GLU A 38 -21.47 6.39 -1.08
CA GLU A 38 -22.57 5.61 -0.48
C GLU A 38 -23.03 6.18 0.87
N ALA A 39 -22.28 7.11 1.47
CA ALA A 39 -22.60 7.67 2.78
C ALA A 39 -22.47 9.20 2.86
N ASN A 40 -22.34 9.88 1.71
CA ASN A 40 -22.18 11.35 1.61
C ASN A 40 -20.99 11.90 2.42
N GLY A 41 -19.99 11.05 2.70
CA GLY A 41 -18.77 11.46 3.35
C GLY A 41 -18.00 12.48 2.51
N LYS A 42 -17.16 13.28 3.17
CA LYS A 42 -16.24 14.22 2.52
C LYS A 42 -14.83 13.86 2.91
N VAL A 43 -13.90 13.92 1.95
CA VAL A 43 -12.47 13.77 2.26
C VAL A 43 -12.06 15.00 3.06
N PHE A 44 -11.74 14.79 4.34
CA PHE A 44 -11.21 15.84 5.21
C PHE A 44 -9.70 16.01 5.00
N LEU A 45 -8.97 14.89 4.96
CA LEU A 45 -7.53 14.83 4.70
C LEU A 45 -7.25 13.63 3.77
N ASP A 46 -6.50 13.86 2.71
CA ASP A 46 -5.88 12.78 1.93
C ASP A 46 -4.50 12.50 2.53
N GLU A 47 -4.28 11.26 2.99
CA GLU A 47 -3.02 10.84 3.60
C GLU A 47 -1.82 11.25 2.76
N LYS A 48 -1.89 11.13 1.43
CA LYS A 48 -0.74 11.45 0.58
C LYS A 48 -0.25 12.88 0.75
N ASP A 49 -1.14 13.82 1.09
CA ASP A 49 -0.80 15.25 1.16
C ASP A 49 0.10 15.58 2.37
N ILE A 50 0.21 14.67 3.35
CA ILE A 50 1.14 14.82 4.48
C ILE A 50 2.49 14.12 4.25
N TRP A 51 2.65 13.40 3.13
CA TRP A 51 3.89 12.69 2.80
C TRP A 51 4.73 13.42 1.75
N PRO A 52 6.07 13.44 1.89
CA PRO A 52 6.94 14.00 0.86
C PRO A 52 6.65 13.39 -0.52
N LYS A 53 6.55 14.24 -1.55
CA LYS A 53 6.22 13.85 -2.94
C LYS A 53 4.87 13.16 -3.10
N ASN A 54 3.98 13.26 -2.12
CA ASN A 54 2.69 12.59 -2.07
C ASN A 54 2.78 11.07 -2.20
N GLN A 55 3.83 10.47 -1.61
CA GLN A 55 4.12 9.05 -1.72
C GLN A 55 4.43 8.43 -0.36
N PHE A 56 3.72 7.35 -0.05
CA PHE A 56 3.94 6.51 1.12
C PHE A 56 3.65 5.05 0.78
N LEU A 57 4.31 4.13 1.47
CA LEU A 57 4.03 2.70 1.29
C LEU A 57 2.66 2.36 1.91
N THR A 58 1.93 1.50 1.23
CA THR A 58 0.72 0.84 1.77
C THR A 58 0.83 -0.69 1.70
N THR A 59 1.62 -1.21 0.77
CA THR A 59 1.81 -2.66 0.59
C THR A 59 3.23 -2.93 0.10
N GLN A 60 3.90 -3.91 0.71
CA GLN A 60 5.23 -4.36 0.30
C GLN A 60 5.23 -5.86 0.01
N LEU A 61 6.03 -6.27 -0.97
CA LEU A 61 6.36 -7.67 -1.19
C LEU A 61 7.51 -8.06 -0.26
N ILE A 62 7.22 -8.95 0.69
CA ILE A 62 8.18 -9.41 1.70
C ILE A 62 8.43 -10.90 1.51
N ALA A 63 9.70 -11.32 1.59
CA ALA A 63 10.09 -12.71 1.59
C ALA A 63 10.91 -13.03 2.84
N GLN A 64 10.71 -14.21 3.41
CA GLN A 64 11.55 -14.68 4.51
C GLN A 64 13.01 -14.83 4.04
N THR A 65 13.96 -14.40 4.86
CA THR A 65 15.40 -14.41 4.54
C THR A 65 15.88 -15.79 4.09
N SER A 66 15.51 -16.86 4.81
CA SER A 66 15.89 -18.23 4.47
C SER A 66 15.34 -18.69 3.12
N PHE A 67 14.14 -18.23 2.74
CA PHE A 67 13.55 -18.53 1.44
C PHE A 67 14.27 -17.77 0.32
N LEU A 68 14.60 -16.50 0.53
CA LEU A 68 15.38 -15.70 -0.41
C LEU A 68 16.76 -16.33 -0.67
N GLU A 69 17.44 -16.77 0.39
CA GLU A 69 18.77 -17.41 0.29
C GLU A 69 18.71 -18.77 -0.41
N LYS A 70 17.69 -19.57 -0.11
CA LYS A 70 17.52 -20.90 -0.70
C LYS A 70 17.02 -20.85 -2.15
N TYR A 71 16.17 -19.89 -2.49
CA TYR A 71 15.49 -19.82 -3.79
C TYR A 71 15.59 -18.42 -4.46
N PRO A 72 16.80 -17.87 -4.67
CA PRO A 72 16.96 -16.51 -5.20
C PRO A 72 16.40 -16.36 -6.63
N LYS A 73 16.45 -17.42 -7.45
CA LYS A 73 15.86 -17.41 -8.80
C LYS A 73 14.34 -17.29 -8.77
N THR A 74 13.68 -17.91 -7.79
CA THR A 74 12.22 -17.80 -7.62
C THR A 74 11.83 -16.37 -7.24
N ILE A 75 12.60 -15.74 -6.34
CA ILE A 75 12.40 -14.32 -6.00
C ILE A 75 12.65 -13.41 -7.22
N GLU A 76 13.69 -13.67 -8.02
CA GLU A 76 13.95 -12.91 -9.25
C GLU A 76 12.76 -13.00 -10.23
N THR A 77 12.20 -14.20 -10.43
CA THR A 77 11.01 -14.41 -11.27
C THR A 77 9.79 -13.68 -10.72
N LEU A 78 9.54 -13.76 -9.41
CA LEU A 78 8.43 -13.07 -8.76
C LEU A 78 8.53 -11.55 -8.91
N LEU A 79 9.73 -10.98 -8.71
CA LEU A 79 9.97 -9.55 -8.88
C LEU A 79 9.77 -9.10 -10.33
N LYS A 80 10.23 -9.88 -11.33
CA LYS A 80 9.97 -9.60 -12.75
C LYS A 80 8.46 -9.58 -13.03
N ALA A 81 7.72 -10.59 -12.57
CA ALA A 81 6.28 -10.68 -12.75
C ALA A 81 5.54 -9.50 -12.07
N HIS A 82 6.00 -9.08 -10.88
CA HIS A 82 5.45 -7.91 -10.18
C HIS A 82 5.69 -6.61 -10.97
N MET A 83 6.91 -6.39 -11.46
CA MET A 83 7.23 -5.23 -12.29
C MET A 83 6.44 -5.21 -13.59
N ASP A 84 6.31 -6.35 -14.26
CA ASP A 84 5.55 -6.48 -15.51
C ASP A 84 4.04 -6.27 -15.27
N SER A 85 3.52 -6.72 -14.11
CA SER A 85 2.14 -6.42 -13.68
C SER A 85 1.90 -4.93 -13.44
N ILE A 86 2.84 -4.23 -12.79
CA ILE A 86 2.75 -2.78 -12.61
C ILE A 86 2.79 -2.05 -13.96
N ALA A 87 3.68 -2.48 -14.87
CA ALA A 87 3.75 -1.92 -16.22
C ALA A 87 2.43 -2.15 -16.99
N PHE A 88 1.84 -3.33 -16.86
CA PHE A 88 0.53 -3.65 -17.44
C PHE A 88 -0.59 -2.77 -16.87
N ILE A 89 -0.67 -2.61 -15.55
CA ILE A 89 -1.64 -1.74 -14.87
C ILE A 89 -1.57 -0.31 -15.42
N LYS A 90 -0.35 0.22 -15.60
CA LYS A 90 -0.14 1.58 -16.14
C LYS A 90 -0.53 1.68 -17.61
N LYS A 91 -0.22 0.66 -18.42
CA LYS A 91 -0.49 0.65 -19.86
C LYS A 91 -1.98 0.44 -20.18
N SER A 92 -2.69 -0.33 -19.36
CA SER A 92 -4.04 -0.79 -19.63
C SER A 92 -4.95 -0.68 -18.40
N PRO A 93 -5.21 0.54 -17.87
CA PRO A 93 -5.91 0.73 -16.61
C PRO A 93 -7.34 0.18 -16.61
N ASP A 94 -8.07 0.26 -17.72
CA ASP A 94 -9.43 -0.27 -17.79
C ASP A 94 -9.47 -1.80 -17.72
N ILE A 95 -8.56 -2.47 -18.44
CA ILE A 95 -8.43 -3.94 -18.38
C ILE A 95 -7.98 -4.37 -16.99
N ALA A 96 -7.08 -3.61 -16.36
CA ALA A 96 -6.62 -3.89 -15.00
C ALA A 96 -7.76 -3.73 -13.96
N LYS A 97 -8.60 -2.69 -14.07
CA LYS A 97 -9.80 -2.52 -13.24
C LYS A 97 -10.76 -3.69 -13.40
N GLU A 98 -11.00 -4.15 -14.63
CA GLU A 98 -11.86 -5.30 -14.90
C GLU A 98 -11.30 -6.61 -14.30
N ALA A 99 -9.99 -6.84 -14.43
CA ALA A 99 -9.35 -7.98 -13.80
C ALA A 99 -9.49 -7.94 -12.27
N VAL A 100 -9.32 -6.77 -11.65
CA VAL A 100 -9.54 -6.58 -10.21
C VAL A 100 -11.00 -6.81 -9.83
N GLN A 101 -11.97 -6.28 -10.57
CA GLN A 101 -13.40 -6.52 -10.32
C GLN A 101 -13.75 -8.01 -10.40
N ALA A 102 -13.21 -8.73 -11.38
CA ALA A 102 -13.42 -10.17 -11.50
C ALA A 102 -12.88 -10.93 -10.28
N GLN A 103 -11.71 -10.55 -9.76
CA GLN A 103 -11.16 -11.16 -8.54
C GLN A 103 -11.96 -10.80 -7.29
N ILE A 104 -12.43 -9.55 -7.17
CA ILE A 104 -13.30 -9.14 -6.06
C ILE A 104 -14.62 -9.93 -6.10
N GLN A 105 -15.22 -10.10 -7.28
CA GLN A 105 -16.44 -10.88 -7.44
C GLN A 105 -16.22 -12.36 -7.09
N ALA A 106 -15.11 -12.95 -7.52
CA ALA A 106 -14.76 -14.32 -7.18
C ALA A 106 -14.57 -14.51 -5.66
N ALA A 107 -13.94 -13.55 -4.99
CA ALA A 107 -13.65 -13.63 -3.56
C ALA A 107 -14.85 -13.29 -2.66
N THR A 108 -15.73 -12.38 -3.08
CA THR A 108 -16.78 -11.81 -2.22
C THR A 108 -18.21 -12.08 -2.72
N GLY A 109 -18.35 -12.62 -3.94
CA GLY A 109 -19.62 -12.83 -4.61
C GLY A 109 -20.22 -11.58 -5.27
N LYS A 110 -19.61 -10.39 -5.11
CA LYS A 110 -20.12 -9.13 -5.66
C LYS A 110 -19.01 -8.28 -6.28
N ARG A 111 -19.36 -7.50 -7.29
CA ARG A 111 -18.50 -6.45 -7.85
C ARG A 111 -18.68 -5.15 -7.07
N LEU A 112 -17.67 -4.28 -7.07
CA LEU A 112 -17.86 -2.90 -6.67
C LEU A 112 -18.73 -2.18 -7.71
N ALA A 113 -19.47 -1.16 -7.30
CA ALA A 113 -20.11 -0.26 -8.25
C ALA A 113 -19.05 0.44 -9.13
N ASP A 114 -19.37 0.70 -10.39
CA ASP A 114 -18.40 1.22 -11.36
C ASP A 114 -17.83 2.58 -10.97
N ASN A 115 -18.64 3.44 -10.34
CA ASN A 115 -18.19 4.72 -9.80
C ASN A 115 -17.23 4.56 -8.61
N VAL A 116 -17.42 3.54 -7.77
CA VAL A 116 -16.55 3.23 -6.63
C VAL A 116 -15.17 2.81 -7.12
N ILE A 117 -15.08 1.83 -8.03
CA ILE A 117 -13.77 1.41 -8.54
C ILE A 117 -13.10 2.52 -9.34
N THR A 118 -13.85 3.31 -10.11
CA THR A 118 -13.30 4.43 -10.87
C THR A 118 -12.67 5.48 -9.95
N ARG A 119 -13.39 5.88 -8.90
CA ARG A 119 -12.87 6.83 -7.90
C ARG A 119 -11.67 6.23 -7.16
N ALA A 120 -11.79 5.00 -6.67
CA ALA A 120 -10.72 4.34 -5.94
C ALA A 120 -9.43 4.27 -6.77
N TRP A 121 -9.54 3.87 -8.04
CA TRP A 121 -8.40 3.75 -8.94
C TRP A 121 -7.66 5.07 -9.16
N SER A 122 -8.38 6.20 -9.21
CA SER A 122 -7.77 7.54 -9.35
C SER A 122 -6.93 7.97 -8.14
N ASN A 123 -7.15 7.35 -6.98
CA ASN A 123 -6.40 7.63 -5.75
C ASN A 123 -5.25 6.63 -5.54
N LEU A 124 -5.11 5.62 -6.39
CA LEU A 124 -4.07 4.60 -6.27
C LEU A 124 -2.86 4.91 -7.15
N SER A 125 -1.67 4.65 -6.60
CA SER A 125 -0.40 4.68 -7.33
C SER A 125 0.33 3.36 -7.16
N PHE A 126 0.78 2.78 -8.28
CA PHE A 126 1.45 1.49 -8.30
C PHE A 126 2.93 1.63 -8.65
N THR A 127 3.80 1.12 -7.80
CA THR A 127 5.25 1.18 -7.95
C THR A 127 5.91 -0.09 -7.42
N TYR A 128 7.08 -0.43 -7.98
CA TYR A 128 7.96 -1.48 -7.46
C TYR A 128 9.04 -0.90 -6.53
N ASP A 129 9.06 0.43 -6.35
CA ASP A 129 9.90 1.09 -5.36
C ASP A 129 9.30 0.90 -3.96
N PRO A 130 10.02 0.29 -3.00
CA PRO A 130 9.51 0.07 -1.66
C PRO A 130 9.44 1.35 -0.81
N LEU A 131 9.93 2.49 -1.31
CA LEU A 131 9.94 3.79 -0.62
C LEU A 131 10.51 3.69 0.82
N PRO A 132 11.79 3.29 1.00
CA PRO A 132 12.33 2.91 2.32
C PRO A 132 12.13 3.94 3.45
N SER A 133 12.28 5.24 3.16
CA SER A 133 12.08 6.31 4.16
C SER A 133 10.65 6.36 4.71
N THR A 134 9.67 5.92 3.94
CA THR A 134 8.26 5.94 4.38
C THR A 134 8.00 4.87 5.43
N LEU A 135 8.76 3.76 5.42
CA LEU A 135 8.73 2.75 6.48
C LEU A 135 9.36 3.26 7.77
N VAL A 136 10.46 4.02 7.66
CA VAL A 136 11.11 4.64 8.83
C VAL A 136 10.12 5.55 9.54
N LYS A 137 9.52 6.50 8.82
CA LYS A 137 8.55 7.42 9.39
C LYS A 137 7.35 6.69 9.98
N SER A 138 6.78 5.70 9.28
CA SER A 138 5.67 4.89 9.79
C SER A 138 6.03 4.16 11.09
N ALA A 139 7.26 3.64 11.20
CA ALA A 139 7.73 2.95 12.40
C ALA A 139 7.99 3.93 13.57
N GLU A 140 8.51 5.12 13.28
CA GLU A 140 8.66 6.22 14.24
C GLU A 140 7.29 6.69 14.76
N ASP A 141 6.32 6.91 13.87
CA ASP A 141 4.95 7.27 14.24
C ASP A 141 4.32 6.21 15.16
N ALA A 142 4.55 4.93 14.87
CA ALA A 142 4.09 3.84 15.73
C ALA A 142 4.74 3.84 17.11
N VAL A 143 5.99 4.31 17.24
CA VAL A 143 6.64 4.52 18.56
C VAL A 143 6.03 5.73 19.27
N ASP A 144 5.87 6.84 18.56
CA ASP A 144 5.36 8.10 19.12
C ASP A 144 3.94 7.95 19.68
N VAL A 145 3.10 7.16 19.03
CA VAL A 145 1.73 6.86 19.50
C VAL A 145 1.66 5.61 20.41
N GLY A 146 2.81 5.03 20.78
CA GLY A 146 2.91 3.94 21.76
C GLY A 146 2.47 2.54 21.27
N LEU A 147 2.30 2.34 19.95
CA LEU A 147 2.03 1.04 19.35
C LEU A 147 3.28 0.15 19.28
N LEU A 148 4.47 0.78 19.22
CA LEU A 148 5.77 0.12 19.35
C LEU A 148 6.53 0.71 20.55
N THR A 149 7.22 -0.13 21.32
CA THR A 149 8.00 0.35 22.48
C THR A 149 9.24 1.12 22.06
N ASN A 150 9.98 0.61 21.07
CA ASN A 150 11.10 1.26 20.39
C ASN A 150 11.48 0.41 19.16
N LEU A 151 12.36 0.94 18.31
CA LEU A 151 12.89 0.22 17.15
C LEU A 151 14.16 -0.61 17.46
N GLY A 152 14.56 -0.66 18.73
CA GLY A 152 15.83 -1.26 19.17
C GLY A 152 17.07 -0.52 18.66
N SER A 153 18.25 -0.99 19.06
CA SER A 153 19.53 -0.36 18.72
C SER A 153 19.90 -0.44 17.23
N ARG A 154 19.29 -1.37 16.48
CA ARG A 154 19.50 -1.53 15.04
C ARG A 154 18.45 -0.79 14.20
N GLY A 155 17.40 -0.24 14.81
CA GLY A 155 16.28 0.34 14.09
C GLY A 155 15.75 -0.64 13.03
N LEU A 156 15.59 -0.15 11.80
CA LEU A 156 15.19 -0.93 10.64
C LEU A 156 16.36 -1.40 9.75
N VAL A 157 17.60 -1.31 10.23
CA VAL A 157 18.78 -1.70 9.42
C VAL A 157 18.73 -3.21 9.14
N GLY A 158 18.75 -3.55 7.85
CA GLY A 158 18.68 -4.91 7.34
C GLY A 158 17.28 -5.35 6.91
N ILE A 159 16.26 -4.47 7.00
CA ILE A 159 14.89 -4.78 6.57
C ILE A 159 14.78 -4.94 5.04
N TYR A 160 15.66 -4.29 4.28
CA TYR A 160 15.67 -4.37 2.81
C TYR A 160 16.81 -5.21 2.23
N ASP A 161 16.47 -6.02 1.22
CA ASP A 161 17.44 -6.61 0.29
C ASP A 161 16.99 -6.34 -1.16
N LEU A 162 17.52 -5.27 -1.72
CA LEU A 162 17.19 -4.78 -3.07
C LEU A 162 18.13 -5.30 -4.15
N ARG A 163 19.09 -6.18 -3.80
CA ARG A 163 20.13 -6.63 -4.75
C ARG A 163 19.53 -7.29 -5.99
N ILE A 164 18.52 -8.14 -5.82
CA ILE A 164 17.85 -8.82 -6.94
C ILE A 164 17.03 -7.82 -7.76
N LEU A 165 16.29 -6.93 -7.10
CA LEU A 165 15.52 -5.88 -7.79
C LEU A 165 16.44 -4.98 -8.61
N ASN A 166 17.55 -4.50 -8.04
CA ASN A 166 18.52 -3.65 -8.71
C ASN A 166 19.24 -4.36 -9.86
N LYS A 167 19.53 -5.66 -9.74
CA LYS A 167 20.02 -6.48 -10.85
C LYS A 167 19.02 -6.48 -12.02
N ILE A 168 17.72 -6.66 -11.73
CA ILE A 168 16.68 -6.61 -12.76
C ILE A 168 16.62 -5.22 -13.39
N LEU A 169 16.63 -4.15 -12.57
CA LEU A 169 16.55 -2.76 -13.05
C LEU A 169 17.70 -2.43 -13.99
N VAL A 170 18.95 -2.78 -13.63
CA VAL A 170 20.12 -2.59 -14.48
C VAL A 170 19.98 -3.35 -15.80
N SER A 171 19.49 -4.60 -15.78
CA SER A 171 19.26 -5.37 -17.02
C SER A 171 18.23 -4.72 -17.95
N LYS A 172 17.27 -3.99 -17.38
CA LYS A 172 16.25 -3.20 -18.10
C LYS A 172 16.68 -1.75 -18.38
N LYS A 173 17.94 -1.38 -18.10
CA LYS A 173 18.49 0.00 -18.22
C LYS A 173 17.73 1.04 -17.40
N LEU A 174 17.17 0.63 -16.26
CA LEU A 174 16.48 1.48 -15.29
C LEU A 174 17.42 1.87 -14.14
N LYS A 175 17.11 3.00 -13.49
CA LYS A 175 17.88 3.48 -12.33
C LYS A 175 17.72 2.52 -11.15
N LYS A 176 18.82 2.22 -10.47
CA LYS A 176 18.81 1.49 -9.20
C LYS A 176 18.04 2.26 -8.13
N ILE A 177 17.39 1.52 -7.24
CA ILE A 177 16.74 2.04 -6.04
C ILE A 177 17.70 1.89 -4.87
N SER A 178 17.76 2.92 -4.03
CA SER A 178 18.53 2.85 -2.80
C SER A 178 17.67 2.32 -1.65
N ALA A 179 18.22 1.43 -0.84
CA ALA A 179 17.70 1.02 0.46
C ALA A 179 17.86 2.11 1.53
N GLN A 180 18.49 3.25 1.21
CA GLN A 180 18.66 4.42 2.10
C GLN A 180 19.32 4.06 3.44
N GLY A 181 20.31 3.17 3.40
CA GLY A 181 21.02 2.70 4.60
C GLY A 181 20.30 1.62 5.40
N LEU A 182 19.09 1.22 5.01
CA LEU A 182 18.26 0.24 5.71
C LEU A 182 18.51 -1.21 5.25
N GLY A 183 19.52 -1.46 4.43
CA GLY A 183 19.73 -2.79 3.87
C GLY A 183 20.77 -2.89 2.75
N LYS A 184 20.66 -3.96 1.97
CA LYS A 184 21.55 -4.26 0.82
C LYS A 184 20.91 -3.76 -0.48
N GLU A 185 21.70 -3.21 -1.40
CA GLU A 185 21.22 -2.65 -2.69
C GLU A 185 22.15 -2.95 -3.88
#